data_AF-A0A3B9YZT0-F1
#
_entry.id   AF-A0A3B9YZT0-F1
#
_cell.length_a   1.000
_cell.length_b   1.000
_cell.length_c   1.000
_cell.angle_alpha   90.00
_cell.angle_beta   90.00
_cell.angle_gamma   90.00
#
_symmetry.space_group_name_H-M   'P 1'
#
loop_
_entity.id
_entity.type
_entity.pdbx_description
1 polymer ?
#
loop_
_entity_poly.entity_id
_entity_poly.type
_entity_poly.pdbx_seq_one_letter_code
_entity_poly.pdbx_strand_id
1 'polypeptide(L)' 'MIDPLTLEVFWSRLIATVNEQATSLMRTAFSPTVAEAGDLSACVFDPRGYMIAQAVTGTPGHINSMARCIRHFLDACP' A
#
# COMPACT_ATOMS: atom_id res chain seq x y z
N MET A 1 10.19 15.55 -18.40
CA MET A 1 11.00 14.72 -17.47
C MET A 1 10.81 15.32 -16.09
N ILE A 2 10.42 14.54 -15.08
CA ILE A 2 10.28 15.03 -13.71
C ILE A 2 11.70 15.25 -13.15
N ASP A 3 11.96 16.39 -12.52
CA ASP A 3 13.27 16.64 -11.93
C ASP A 3 13.47 15.78 -10.65
N PRO A 4 14.73 15.48 -10.27
CA PRO A 4 14.99 14.58 -9.14
C PRO A 4 14.42 15.06 -7.81
N LEU A 5 14.35 16.38 -7.56
CA LEU A 5 13.82 16.92 -6.32
C LEU A 5 12.30 16.71 -6.24
N THR A 6 11.58 17.03 -7.32
CA THR A 6 10.13 16.80 -7.40
C THR A 6 9.80 15.31 -7.28
N LEU A 7 10.61 14.44 -7.90
CA LEU A 7 10.43 12.99 -7.77
C LEU A 7 10.59 12.53 -6.31
N GLU A 8 11.62 12.99 -5.62
CA GLU A 8 11.86 12.63 -4.21
C GLU A 8 10.72 13.11 -3.30
N VAL A 9 10.20 14.31 -3.52
CA VAL A 9 9.05 14.83 -2.77
C VAL A 9 7.81 13.95 -2.98
N PHE A 10 7.51 13.56 -4.22
CA PHE A 10 6.38 12.66 -4.49
C PHE A 10 6.59 11.27 -3.90
N TRP A 11 7.79 10.71 -4.03
CA TRP A 11 8.13 9.42 -3.44
C TRP A 11 7.95 9.44 -1.91
N SER A 12 8.53 10.43 -1.24
CA SER A 12 8.42 10.62 0.20
C SER A 12 6.96 10.73 0.65
N ARG A 13 6.11 11.45 -0.09
CA ARG A 13 4.68 11.58 0.24
C ARG A 13 3.91 10.29 0.03
N LEU A 14 4.16 9.56 -1.05
CA LEU A 14 3.51 8.27 -1.31
C LEU A 14 3.82 7.26 -0.19
N ILE A 15 5.09 7.16 0.21
CA ILE A 15 5.53 6.29 1.31
C ILE A 15 4.93 6.74 2.65
N ALA A 16 4.89 8.04 2.92
CA ALA A 16 4.24 8.55 4.13
C ALA A 16 2.75 8.17 4.18
N THR A 17 2.01 8.33 3.07
CA THR A 17 0.58 8.00 3.00
C THR A 17 0.30 6.53 3.31
N VAL A 18 1.01 5.60 2.68
CA VAL A 18 0.79 4.16 2.93
C VAL A 18 1.16 3.75 4.36
N ASN A 19 2.20 4.36 4.94
CA ASN A 19 2.57 4.12 6.34
C ASN A 19 1.53 4.69 7.32
N GLU A 20 0.95 5.86 7.02
CA GLU A 20 -0.13 6.45 7.80
C GLU A 20 -1.40 5.58 7.73
N GLN A 21 -1.73 5.04 6.54
CA GLN A 21 -2.81 4.07 6.37
C GLN A 21 -2.59 2.82 7.23
N ALA A 22 -1.41 2.21 7.16
CA ALA A 22 -1.07 1.06 8.00
C ALA A 22 -1.21 1.36 9.49
N THR A 23 -0.69 2.51 9.93
CA THR A 23 -0.80 2.97 11.33
C THR A 23 -2.25 3.17 11.75
N SER A 24 -3.06 3.76 10.88
CA SER A 24 -4.49 3.98 11.12
C SER A 24 -5.24 2.66 11.25
N LEU A 25 -4.91 1.67 10.42
CA LEU A 25 -5.48 0.31 10.49
C LEU A 25 -5.08 -0.39 11.79
N MET A 26 -3.81 -0.35 12.19
CA MET A 26 -3.37 -0.97 13.45
C MET A 26 -4.08 -0.35 14.67
N ARG A 27 -4.22 0.98 14.70
CA ARG A 27 -4.87 1.69 15.82
C ARG A 27 -6.38 1.47 15.93
N THR A 28 -7.03 1.04 14.86
CA THR A 28 -8.49 0.85 14.80
C THR A 28 -8.88 -0.63 14.78
N ALA A 29 -7.90 -1.53 14.69
CA ALA A 29 -8.13 -2.96 14.64
C ALA A 29 -8.55 -3.53 16.00
N PHE A 30 -9.55 -4.41 15.99
CA PHE A 30 -9.96 -5.20 17.17
C PHE A 30 -9.14 -6.48 17.34
N SER A 31 -8.54 -6.99 16.27
CA SER A 31 -7.76 -8.24 16.29
C SER A 31 -6.31 -7.98 16.67
N PRO A 32 -5.74 -8.68 17.67
CA PRO A 32 -4.32 -8.59 18.00
C PRO A 32 -3.39 -8.89 16.82
N THR A 33 -3.80 -9.76 15.89
CA THR A 33 -3.05 -10.06 14.66
C THR A 33 -2.77 -8.81 13.83
N VAL A 34 -3.70 -7.87 13.80
CA VAL A 34 -3.56 -6.60 13.06
C VAL A 34 -3.06 -5.50 13.98
N ALA A 35 -3.62 -5.38 15.18
CA ALA A 35 -3.34 -4.30 16.12
C ALA A 35 -1.93 -4.36 16.74
N GLU A 36 -1.43 -5.57 17.01
CA GLU A 36 -0.16 -5.80 17.70
C GLU A 36 0.89 -6.43 16.78
N ALA A 37 0.52 -7.46 16.03
CA ALA A 37 1.46 -8.17 15.14
C ALA A 37 1.65 -7.49 13.78
N GLY A 38 0.82 -6.48 13.44
CA GLY A 38 0.95 -5.71 12.21
C GLY A 38 0.76 -6.52 10.93
N ASP A 39 0.01 -7.63 11.00
CA ASP A 39 -0.22 -8.52 9.86
C ASP A 39 -1.28 -7.96 8.91
N LEU A 40 -0.91 -6.89 8.22
CA LEU A 40 -1.73 -6.16 7.26
C LEU A 40 -0.85 -5.61 6.13
N SER A 41 -1.46 -5.19 5.03
CA SER A 41 -0.76 -4.46 3.97
C SER A 41 -1.57 -3.25 3.54
N ALA A 42 -0.87 -2.14 3.27
CA ALA A 42 -1.43 -0.92 2.74
C ALA A 42 -0.60 -0.49 1.53
N CYS A 43 -1.25 -0.22 0.40
CA CYS A 43 -0.58 0.01 -0.88
C CYS A 43 -1.37 1.04 -1.70
N VAL A 44 -0.66 1.80 -2.55
CA VAL A 44 -1.24 2.67 -3.58
C VAL A 44 -0.99 2.05 -4.94
N PHE A 45 -2.02 2.09 -5.80
CA PHE A 45 -1.98 1.60 -7.16
C PHE A 45 -2.26 2.73 -8.14
N ASP A 46 -1.63 2.69 -9.32
CA ASP A 46 -2.01 3.54 -10.43
C ASP A 46 -3.30 3.02 -11.11
N PRO A 47 -3.93 3.80 -12.02
CA PRO A 47 -5.14 3.37 -12.73
C PRO A 47 -4.95 2.14 -13.63
N ARG A 48 -3.71 1.71 -13.88
CA ARG A 48 -3.37 0.52 -14.68
C ARG A 48 -3.17 -0.72 -13.79
N GLY A 49 -3.31 -0.56 -12.46
CA GLY A 49 -3.15 -1.62 -11.48
C GLY A 49 -1.70 -1.95 -11.13
N TYR A 50 -0.75 -1.06 -11.41
CA TYR A 50 0.61 -1.18 -10.89
C TYR A 50 0.69 -0.62 -9.48
N MET A 51 1.28 -1.40 -8.56
CA MET A 51 1.58 -0.92 -7.22
C MET A 51 2.72 0.10 -7.30
N ILE A 52 2.47 1.33 -6.82
CA ILE A 52 3.45 2.43 -6.87
C ILE A 52 4.02 2.79 -5.50
N ALA A 53 3.38 2.36 -4.41
CA ALA A 53 3.89 2.49 -3.05
C ALA A 53 3.25 1.44 -2.14
N GLN A 54 3.98 1.05 -1.09
CA GLN A 54 3.53 0.11 -0.07
C GLN A 54 4.06 0.53 1.30
N ALA A 55 3.30 0.24 2.35
CA ALA A 55 3.77 0.41 3.71
C ALA A 55 4.95 -0.53 3.99
N VAL A 56 5.78 -0.17 4.97
CA VAL A 56 6.86 -1.04 5.45
C VAL A 56 6.32 -2.31 6.11
N THR A 57 5.08 -2.24 6.62
CA THR A 57 4.35 -3.39 7.16
C THR A 57 3.78 -4.25 6.04
N GLY A 58 3.60 -5.54 6.30
CA GLY A 58 3.03 -6.49 5.36
C GLY A 58 4.01 -7.57 4.97
N THR A 59 3.57 -8.80 5.14
CA THR A 59 4.35 -9.96 4.75
C THR A 59 4.34 -10.11 3.22
N PRO A 60 5.37 -10.74 2.62
CA PRO A 60 5.42 -10.97 1.17
C PRO A 60 4.16 -11.66 0.62
N GLY A 61 3.47 -12.48 1.42
CA GLY A 61 2.23 -13.13 1.03
C GLY A 61 1.10 -12.14 0.75
N HIS A 62 0.95 -11.11 1.60
CA HIS A 62 -0.10 -10.10 1.45
C HIS A 62 0.18 -9.16 0.28
N ILE A 63 1.39 -8.59 0.23
CA ILE A 63 1.78 -7.60 -0.78
C ILE A 63 1.69 -8.18 -2.20
N ASN A 64 2.21 -9.38 -2.41
CA ASN A 64 2.17 -10.03 -3.72
C ASN A 64 0.73 -10.35 -4.16
N SER A 65 -0.11 -10.77 -3.22
CA SER A 65 -1.52 -11.05 -3.50
C SER A 65 -2.28 -9.77 -3.88
N MET A 66 -2.07 -8.68 -3.15
CA MET A 66 -2.66 -7.37 -3.49
C MET A 66 -2.24 -6.91 -4.89
N ALA A 67 -0.95 -7.02 -5.21
CA ALA A 67 -0.41 -6.64 -6.52
C ALA A 67 -1.03 -7.42 -7.70
N ARG A 68 -1.43 -8.68 -7.48
CA ARG A 68 -2.10 -9.51 -8.50
C ARG A 68 -3.60 -9.24 -8.54
N CYS A 69 -4.23 -9.11 -7.37
CA CYS A 69 -5.68 -8.94 -7.22
C CYS A 69 -6.20 -7.70 -7.95
N ILE A 70 -5.50 -6.55 -7.83
CA ILE A 70 -5.98 -5.30 -8.43
C ILE A 70 -6.11 -5.36 -9.95
N ARG A 71 -5.20 -6.04 -10.65
CA ARG A 71 -5.33 -6.20 -12.11
C ARG A 71 -6.55 -7.04 -12.47
N HIS A 72 -6.77 -8.13 -11.73
CA HIS A 72 -7.97 -8.94 -11.92
C HIS A 72 -9.26 -8.17 -11.61
N PHE A 73 -9.23 -7.32 -10.58
CA PHE A 73 -10.36 -6.46 -10.21
C PHE A 73 -10.69 -5.47 -11.33
N LEU A 74 -9.70 -4.79 -11.90
CA LEU A 74 -9.91 -3.86 -13.02
C LEU A 74 -10.46 -4.57 -14.27
N ASP A 75 -10.04 -5.80 -14.55
CA ASP A 75 -10.59 -6.60 -15.65
C ASP A 75 -12.06 -7.00 -15.42
N ALA A 76 -12.43 -7.26 -14.16
CA ALA A 76 -13.78 -7.69 -13.78
C ALA A 76 -14.76 -6.53 -13.53
N CYS A 77 -14.24 -5.34 -13.20
CA CYS A 77 -14.99 -4.15 -12.82
C CYS A 77 -14.41 -2.90 -13.52
N PRO A 78 -14.79 -2.65 -14.80
CA PRO A 78 -14.28 -1.54 -15.60
C PRO A 78 -14.85 -0.17 -15.23
#